data_AF-A0A2W6MU76-F1
#
_entry.id   AF-A0A2W6MU76-F1
#
_cell.length_a   1.000
_cell.length_b   1.000
_cell.length_c   1.000
_cell.angle_alpha   90.00
_cell.angle_beta   90.00
_cell.angle_gamma   90.00
#
_symmetry.space_group_name_H-M   'P 1'
#
loop_
_entity.id
_entity.type
_entity.pdbx_description
1 polymer ?
#
loop_
_entity_poly.entity_id
_entity_poly.type
_entity_poly.pdbx_seq_one_letter_code
_entity_poly.pdbx_strand_id
1 'polypeptide(L)'
;MDILNKHYRKGEIESFAKLRDFSLTRIIHSFTQLYLENNLFTSTKEYEKNYEKMYLAYQGSVKTTKKIPHIVLVIGESAQRNHLSLYGNKLDTTPLARKLESDGNLIKFSDCIAPYAQTSFVLDYLLNFASAGDKDFSKRLNIIDLFKLGGYKTAYFSNQELASIHTRLTTAIANRADITQFLDPFVSHDLFLNKAYDGGLLEFVKEWAKIENSFSIVHLMGSHFSYKNRYPKEFEYFKTENIKMPFKTTLKEKEIIKDYENSLFYTDDLLYKIFKIYEDKEAIIIYLSDHGESLYEYKGVLGHFVTSRFVAEIPFYIMLTDKFKQNNKDLVEKILKAKDRPFMSDDLIHTLSYIANIKIKDYQKSKDVLSEEFNLERKRIFKQEKDYEELRTELPVR
;
A
#
# COMPACT_ATOMS: atom_id res chain seq x y z
N MET A 1 -18.47 0.16 -38.82
CA MET A 1 -19.06 -0.16 -40.12
C MET A 1 -18.58 -1.57 -40.45
N ASP A 2 -19.28 -2.68 -40.28
CA ASP A 2 -20.69 -2.98 -40.09
C ASP A 2 -20.78 -4.44 -39.65
N ILE A 3 -21.11 -4.74 -38.38
CA ILE A 3 -21.84 -5.96 -37.95
C ILE A 3 -22.51 -5.67 -36.59
N LEU A 4 -23.39 -4.66 -36.52
CA LEU A 4 -24.12 -4.33 -35.28
C LEU A 4 -25.63 -4.15 -35.49
N ASN A 5 -26.19 -4.66 -36.59
CA ASN A 5 -27.52 -4.22 -37.02
C ASN A 5 -28.51 -5.35 -37.36
N LYS A 6 -28.71 -6.34 -36.48
CA LYS A 6 -29.81 -7.30 -36.72
C LYS A 6 -30.71 -7.74 -35.59
N HIS A 7 -30.55 -7.33 -34.33
CA HIS A 7 -31.51 -7.73 -33.27
C HIS A 7 -32.09 -6.54 -32.48
N TYR A 8 -32.56 -5.51 -33.19
CA TYR A 8 -33.51 -4.55 -32.61
C TYR A 8 -34.94 -5.08 -32.77
N ARG A 9 -35.44 -5.78 -31.75
CA ARG A 9 -36.88 -5.91 -31.50
C ARG A 9 -37.29 -4.86 -30.48
N LYS A 10 -38.27 -4.04 -30.86
CA LYS A 10 -39.01 -3.07 -30.04
C LYS A 10 -39.48 -3.69 -28.72
N GLY A 11 -39.11 -3.06 -27.60
CA GLY A 11 -39.66 -3.29 -26.28
C GLY A 11 -38.57 -3.16 -25.21
N GLU A 12 -38.79 -2.30 -24.22
CA GLU A 12 -37.89 -1.96 -23.08
C GLU A 12 -36.94 -0.77 -23.31
N ILE A 13 -37.52 0.44 -23.26
CA ILE A 13 -36.79 1.71 -23.14
C ILE A 13 -36.39 2.03 -21.68
N GLU A 14 -36.72 1.18 -20.70
CA GLU A 14 -36.44 1.45 -19.28
C GLU A 14 -35.14 0.86 -18.72
N SER A 15 -34.46 -0.04 -19.45
CA SER A 15 -33.27 -0.74 -18.91
C SER A 15 -31.94 0.00 -19.14
N PHE A 16 -31.83 0.82 -20.18
CA PHE A 16 -30.59 1.56 -20.49
C PHE A 16 -30.50 2.96 -19.85
N ALA A 17 -31.61 3.56 -19.42
CA ALA A 17 -31.62 4.87 -18.77
C ALA A 17 -31.11 4.83 -17.32
N LYS A 18 -31.11 3.67 -16.66
CA LYS A 18 -30.58 3.51 -15.29
C LYS A 18 -29.07 3.20 -15.23
N LEU A 19 -28.45 2.86 -16.36
CA LEU A 19 -27.03 2.50 -16.44
C LEU A 19 -26.12 3.67 -16.81
N ARG A 20 -26.67 4.85 -17.12
CA ARG A 20 -25.92 5.95 -17.75
C ARG A 20 -25.51 7.11 -16.82
N ASP A 21 -26.08 7.24 -15.62
CA ASP A 21 -25.95 8.51 -14.87
C ASP A 21 -25.27 8.49 -13.48
N PHE A 22 -24.80 7.36 -12.92
CA PHE A 22 -24.31 7.40 -11.53
C PHE A 22 -22.96 6.79 -11.18
N SER A 23 -22.26 6.11 -12.10
CA SER A 23 -20.91 5.60 -11.80
C SER A 23 -19.87 6.09 -12.80
N LEU A 24 -19.98 5.76 -14.08
CA LEU A 24 -18.90 6.03 -15.04
C LEU A 24 -18.63 7.52 -15.29
N THR A 25 -19.67 8.34 -15.48
CA THR A 25 -19.52 9.79 -15.70
C THR A 25 -18.98 10.51 -14.48
N ARG A 26 -19.37 10.07 -13.29
CA ARG A 26 -18.90 10.61 -12.01
C ARG A 26 -17.45 10.22 -11.74
N ILE A 27 -17.10 8.97 -12.02
CA ILE A 27 -15.74 8.44 -12.03
C ILE A 27 -14.89 9.27 -13.01
N ILE A 28 -15.31 9.41 -14.27
CA ILE A 28 -14.58 10.17 -15.30
C ILE A 28 -14.45 11.66 -14.93
N HIS A 29 -15.49 12.29 -14.38
CA HIS A 29 -15.48 13.71 -14.01
C HIS A 29 -14.61 13.99 -12.78
N SER A 30 -14.75 13.19 -11.72
CA SER A 30 -13.88 13.27 -10.55
C SER A 30 -12.43 12.96 -10.93
N PHE A 31 -12.20 12.00 -11.83
CA PHE A 31 -10.87 11.76 -12.38
C PHE A 31 -10.35 12.98 -13.14
N THR A 32 -11.08 13.51 -14.12
CA THR A 32 -10.59 14.64 -14.93
C THR A 32 -10.30 15.88 -14.10
N GLN A 33 -11.11 16.18 -13.08
CA GLN A 33 -10.87 17.33 -12.20
C GLN A 33 -9.61 17.14 -11.33
N LEU A 34 -9.41 15.95 -10.75
CA LEU A 34 -8.23 15.61 -9.96
C LEU A 34 -6.93 15.60 -10.80
N TYR A 35 -7.05 15.25 -12.08
CA TYR A 35 -5.94 15.23 -13.06
C TYR A 35 -5.53 16.63 -13.53
N LEU A 36 -6.49 17.53 -13.76
CA LEU A 36 -6.22 18.89 -14.22
C LEU A 36 -5.52 19.74 -13.16
N GLU A 37 -5.73 19.46 -11.88
CA GLU A 37 -5.18 20.23 -10.76
C GLU A 37 -3.73 19.84 -10.38
N ASN A 38 -3.20 18.70 -10.83
CA ASN A 38 -1.95 18.10 -10.31
C ASN A 38 -0.77 17.96 -11.31
N ASN A 39 -0.53 18.94 -12.20
CA ASN A 39 0.70 19.02 -13.02
C ASN A 39 1.03 17.79 -13.89
N LEU A 40 0.10 17.39 -14.76
CA LEU A 40 0.21 16.23 -15.66
C LEU A 40 1.31 16.26 -16.74
N PHE A 41 2.09 17.34 -16.86
CA PHE A 41 3.05 17.50 -17.96
C PHE A 41 4.44 16.88 -17.69
N THR A 42 4.72 16.46 -16.46
CA THR A 42 6.02 15.90 -16.10
C THR A 42 6.15 14.45 -16.58
N SER A 43 7.21 14.18 -17.34
CA SER A 43 7.54 12.83 -17.83
C SER A 43 8.33 12.05 -16.78
N THR A 44 8.29 10.71 -16.80
CA THR A 44 9.13 9.84 -15.96
C THR A 44 10.60 10.26 -15.99
N LYS A 45 11.12 10.61 -17.18
CA LYS A 45 12.50 11.10 -17.36
C LYS A 45 12.80 12.39 -16.62
N GLU A 46 11.81 13.27 -16.48
CA GLU A 46 11.98 14.52 -15.75
C GLU A 46 12.04 14.27 -14.23
N TYR A 47 11.22 13.35 -13.71
CA TYR A 47 11.35 12.88 -12.33
C TYR A 47 12.71 12.24 -12.07
N GLU A 48 13.16 11.35 -12.94
CA GLU A 48 14.49 10.71 -12.83
C GLU A 48 15.61 11.75 -12.79
N LYS A 49 15.55 12.79 -13.62
CA LYS A 49 16.53 13.89 -13.62
C LYS A 49 16.49 14.69 -12.32
N ASN A 50 15.30 14.96 -11.78
CA ASN A 50 15.14 15.65 -10.51
C ASN A 50 15.73 14.81 -9.36
N TYR A 51 15.46 13.51 -9.35
CA TYR A 51 16.01 12.60 -8.35
C TYR A 51 17.52 12.44 -8.48
N GLU A 52 18.08 12.39 -9.68
CA GLU A 52 19.54 12.38 -9.87
C GLU A 52 20.18 13.63 -9.25
N LYS A 53 19.59 14.80 -9.51
CA LYS A 53 20.06 16.06 -8.92
C LYS A 53 19.97 16.03 -7.40
N MET A 54 18.89 15.48 -6.84
CA MET A 54 18.74 15.33 -5.39
C MET A 54 19.77 14.34 -4.83
N TYR A 55 19.92 13.16 -5.42
CA TYR A 55 20.92 12.17 -5.02
C TYR A 55 22.32 12.79 -4.91
N LEU A 56 22.77 13.50 -5.96
CA LEU A 56 24.07 14.18 -5.99
C LEU A 56 24.19 15.27 -4.91
N ALA A 57 23.10 15.99 -4.62
CA ALA A 57 23.10 17.04 -3.58
C ALA A 57 23.26 16.49 -2.16
N TYR A 58 22.95 15.21 -1.92
CA TYR A 58 23.10 14.55 -0.62
C TYR A 58 24.34 13.66 -0.53
N GLN A 59 25.00 13.39 -1.67
CA GLN A 59 26.20 12.56 -1.71
C GLN A 59 27.28 13.09 -0.77
N GLY A 60 27.84 12.20 0.07
CA GLY A 60 28.84 12.54 1.09
C GLY A 60 28.30 13.21 2.36
N SER A 61 27.01 13.59 2.41
CA SER A 61 26.39 14.20 3.60
C SER A 61 25.56 13.21 4.43
N VAL A 62 25.19 12.07 3.85
CA VAL A 62 24.46 10.99 4.51
C VAL A 62 25.41 10.09 5.28
N LYS A 63 25.08 9.76 6.53
CA LYS A 63 25.89 8.89 7.40
C LYS A 63 25.07 7.74 7.95
N THR A 64 25.58 6.52 7.86
CA THR A 64 24.96 5.34 8.48
C THR A 64 25.88 4.79 9.56
N THR A 65 25.38 4.68 10.80
CA THR A 65 26.21 4.23 11.93
C THR A 65 26.25 2.71 12.08
N LYS A 66 25.10 2.04 11.91
CA LYS A 66 24.96 0.58 11.94
C LYS A 66 23.88 0.18 10.94
N LYS A 67 24.23 -0.58 9.92
CA LYS A 67 23.25 -1.09 8.96
C LYS A 67 22.48 -2.25 9.56
N ILE A 68 21.18 -2.29 9.31
CA ILE A 68 20.39 -3.51 9.51
C ILE A 68 20.64 -4.41 8.29
N PRO A 69 20.94 -5.70 8.46
CA PRO A 69 21.28 -6.56 7.33
C PRO A 69 20.20 -6.64 6.24
N HIS A 70 18.94 -6.76 6.62
CA HIS A 70 17.82 -6.82 5.68
C HIS A 70 16.65 -5.94 6.14
N ILE A 71 16.24 -5.01 5.28
CA ILE A 71 15.03 -4.20 5.46
C ILE A 71 14.12 -4.43 4.26
N VAL A 72 12.91 -4.92 4.49
CA VAL A 72 11.93 -5.17 3.44
C VAL A 72 10.70 -4.30 3.68
N LEU A 73 10.35 -3.46 2.73
CA LEU A 73 9.10 -2.71 2.72
C LEU A 73 8.12 -3.40 1.76
N VAL A 74 7.04 -3.94 2.28
CA VAL A 74 5.94 -4.49 1.50
C VAL A 74 4.81 -3.47 1.44
N ILE A 75 4.51 -3.00 0.23
CA ILE A 75 3.42 -2.06 -0.04
C ILE A 75 2.25 -2.88 -0.58
N GLY A 76 1.20 -3.01 0.23
CA GLY A 76 -0.08 -3.59 -0.14
C GLY A 76 -0.94 -2.62 -0.94
N GLU A 77 -2.04 -3.15 -1.47
CA GLU A 77 -2.99 -2.43 -2.32
C GLU A 77 -4.42 -2.69 -1.83
N SER A 78 -5.21 -1.62 -1.62
CA SER A 78 -6.64 -1.68 -1.28
C SER A 78 -7.03 -2.48 -0.02
N ALA A 79 -6.11 -2.81 0.89
CA ALA A 79 -6.43 -3.52 2.12
C ALA A 79 -6.98 -2.57 3.21
N GLN A 80 -8.24 -2.75 3.58
CA GLN A 80 -8.91 -2.03 4.67
C GLN A 80 -8.66 -2.74 5.99
N ARG A 81 -8.15 -2.02 6.99
CA ARG A 81 -7.79 -2.56 8.31
C ARG A 81 -8.91 -3.37 8.97
N ASN A 82 -10.15 -2.90 8.89
CA ASN A 82 -11.29 -3.49 9.59
C ASN A 82 -11.73 -4.86 9.04
N HIS A 83 -11.22 -5.26 7.88
CA HIS A 83 -11.44 -6.61 7.32
C HIS A 83 -10.35 -7.62 7.72
N LEU A 84 -9.32 -7.21 8.44
CA LEU A 84 -8.25 -8.12 8.87
C LEU A 84 -8.55 -8.69 10.27
N SER A 85 -8.50 -10.01 10.44
CA SER A 85 -8.72 -10.65 11.75
C SER A 85 -7.66 -10.26 12.79
N LEU A 86 -6.47 -9.88 12.34
CA LEU A 86 -5.41 -9.25 13.15
C LEU A 86 -5.91 -8.01 13.90
N TYR A 87 -6.86 -7.28 13.32
CA TYR A 87 -7.48 -6.08 13.88
C TYR A 87 -8.91 -6.32 14.39
N GLY A 88 -9.33 -7.58 14.53
CA GLY A 88 -10.59 -7.94 15.15
C GLY A 88 -11.75 -8.22 14.19
N ASN A 89 -11.50 -8.37 12.88
CA ASN A 89 -12.51 -8.93 11.98
C ASN A 89 -12.94 -10.33 12.45
N LYS A 90 -14.22 -10.65 12.31
CA LYS A 90 -14.80 -11.93 12.74
C LYS A 90 -14.47 -13.08 11.79
N LEU A 91 -14.28 -12.79 10.50
CA LEU A 91 -13.73 -13.76 9.56
C LEU A 91 -12.22 -13.80 9.78
N ASP A 92 -11.65 -15.01 9.89
CA ASP A 92 -10.22 -15.17 10.17
C ASP A 92 -9.38 -14.98 8.90
N THR A 93 -9.33 -13.75 8.41
CA THR A 93 -8.70 -13.37 7.14
C THR A 93 -7.18 -13.25 7.23
N THR A 94 -6.61 -13.14 8.44
CA THR A 94 -5.16 -13.06 8.64
C THR A 94 -4.67 -13.97 9.78
N PRO A 95 -4.90 -15.30 9.68
CA PRO A 95 -4.52 -16.22 10.74
C PRO A 95 -3.00 -16.32 10.93
N LEU A 96 -2.21 -16.18 9.86
CA LEU A 96 -0.76 -16.28 9.93
C LEU A 96 -0.15 -15.03 10.55
N ALA A 97 -0.65 -13.83 10.24
CA ALA A 97 -0.26 -12.61 10.93
C ALA A 97 -0.60 -12.67 12.43
N ARG A 98 -1.77 -13.20 12.80
CA ARG A 98 -2.13 -13.42 14.22
C ARG A 98 -1.21 -14.43 14.90
N LYS A 99 -0.80 -15.47 14.20
CA LYS A 99 0.19 -16.42 14.70
C LYS A 99 1.52 -15.70 14.98
N LEU A 100 2.04 -14.93 14.02
CA LEU A 100 3.27 -14.16 14.21
C LEU A 100 3.15 -13.13 15.34
N GLU A 101 1.98 -12.52 15.54
CA GLU A 101 1.73 -11.64 16.69
C GLU A 101 1.83 -12.41 18.02
N SER A 102 1.18 -13.57 18.10
CA SER A 102 1.24 -14.44 19.29
C SER A 102 2.64 -14.96 19.60
N ASP A 103 3.45 -15.20 18.57
CA ASP A 103 4.86 -15.63 18.70
C ASP A 103 5.79 -14.45 19.08
N GLY A 104 5.27 -13.22 19.10
CA GLY A 104 6.06 -12.01 19.34
C GLY A 104 6.98 -11.65 18.18
N ASN A 105 6.66 -12.08 16.96
CA ASN A 105 7.35 -11.77 15.72
C ASN A 105 6.62 -10.74 14.86
N LEU A 106 5.43 -10.27 15.26
CA LEU A 106 4.70 -9.20 14.59
C LEU A 106 4.20 -8.17 15.61
N ILE A 107 4.37 -6.89 15.30
CA ILE A 107 3.84 -5.76 16.07
C ILE A 107 2.90 -4.98 15.16
N LYS A 108 1.60 -5.01 15.46
CA LYS A 108 0.57 -4.26 14.71
C LYS A 108 0.42 -2.84 15.23
N PHE A 109 0.22 -1.90 14.31
CA PHE A 109 -0.04 -0.50 14.62
C PHE A 109 -1.54 -0.21 14.55
N SER A 110 -2.14 0.22 15.65
CA SER A 110 -3.60 0.24 15.79
C SER A 110 -4.28 1.43 15.10
N ASP A 111 -3.56 2.52 14.87
CA ASP A 111 -4.13 3.80 14.43
C ASP A 111 -3.36 4.43 13.26
N CYS A 112 -3.18 3.65 12.18
CA CYS A 112 -2.58 4.11 10.93
C CYS A 112 -3.65 4.44 9.87
N ILE A 113 -3.48 5.54 9.14
CA ILE A 113 -4.30 5.87 7.98
C ILE A 113 -3.44 6.21 6.76
N ALA A 114 -4.03 6.05 5.58
CA ALA A 114 -3.53 6.61 4.34
C ALA A 114 -3.86 8.11 4.22
N PRO A 115 -3.01 8.91 3.57
CA PRO A 115 -3.32 10.32 3.29
C PRO A 115 -4.37 10.51 2.19
N TYR A 116 -4.48 9.54 1.26
CA TYR A 116 -5.41 9.57 0.12
C TYR A 116 -6.02 8.17 -0.09
N ALA A 117 -7.10 8.12 -0.87
CA ALA A 117 -7.79 6.88 -1.25
C ALA A 117 -7.35 6.33 -2.61
N GLN A 118 -6.24 6.82 -3.17
CA GLN A 118 -5.79 6.49 -4.52
C GLN A 118 -4.28 6.24 -4.49
N THR A 119 -3.86 5.09 -5.00
CA THR A 119 -2.46 4.62 -5.02
C THR A 119 -1.47 5.69 -5.46
N SER A 120 -1.72 6.34 -6.62
CA SER A 120 -0.79 7.33 -7.17
C SER A 120 -0.51 8.48 -6.19
N PHE A 121 -1.57 9.03 -5.57
CA PHE A 121 -1.43 10.11 -4.61
C PHE A 121 -0.81 9.66 -3.30
N VAL A 122 -1.06 8.44 -2.84
CA VAL A 122 -0.39 7.92 -1.65
C VAL A 122 1.11 7.76 -1.92
N LEU A 123 1.48 7.16 -3.06
CA LEU A 123 2.87 6.87 -3.39
C LEU A 123 3.69 8.13 -3.71
N ASP A 124 3.05 9.22 -4.14
CA ASP A 124 3.66 10.55 -4.27
C ASP A 124 4.26 11.07 -2.95
N TYR A 125 3.76 10.63 -1.80
CA TYR A 125 4.26 11.04 -0.48
C TYR A 125 4.95 9.89 0.28
N LEU A 126 4.37 8.69 0.27
CA LEU A 126 4.90 7.52 0.99
C LEU A 126 6.38 7.21 0.67
N LEU A 127 6.80 7.47 -0.57
CA LEU A 127 8.11 7.10 -1.09
C LEU A 127 9.17 8.21 -0.99
N ASN A 128 8.89 9.34 -0.33
CA ASN A 128 9.86 10.43 -0.15
C ASN A 128 9.56 11.26 1.11
N PHE A 129 10.36 12.29 1.39
CA PHE A 129 10.25 13.13 2.60
C PHE A 129 9.15 14.20 2.59
N ALA A 130 8.26 14.23 1.60
CA ALA A 130 7.10 15.12 1.60
C ALA A 130 5.96 14.53 2.44
N SER A 131 5.19 15.42 3.06
CA SER A 131 3.91 15.07 3.64
C SER A 131 2.77 15.47 2.71
N ALA A 132 1.61 14.84 2.86
CA ALA A 132 0.42 15.14 2.08
C ALA A 132 0.11 16.65 2.06
N GLY A 133 -0.02 17.22 0.86
CA GLY A 133 -0.23 18.65 0.65
C GLY A 133 1.02 19.45 0.26
N ASP A 134 2.21 18.89 0.43
CA ASP A 134 3.45 19.52 -0.03
C ASP A 134 3.49 19.56 -1.57
N LYS A 135 3.53 20.77 -2.15
CA LYS A 135 3.51 20.96 -3.61
C LYS A 135 4.80 20.50 -4.31
N ASP A 136 5.86 20.24 -3.57
CA ASP A 136 7.20 19.93 -4.07
C ASP A 136 7.61 18.46 -3.80
N PHE A 137 6.64 17.56 -3.60
CA PHE A 137 6.88 16.13 -3.33
C PHE A 137 7.88 15.48 -4.30
N SER A 138 7.77 15.77 -5.59
CA SER A 138 8.66 15.25 -6.64
C SER A 138 10.10 15.78 -6.60
N LYS A 139 10.38 16.77 -5.74
CA LYS A 139 11.72 17.36 -5.53
C LYS A 139 12.32 16.94 -4.19
N ARG A 140 11.68 16.02 -3.46
CA ARG A 140 12.21 15.44 -2.23
C ARG A 140 13.09 14.23 -2.55
N LEU A 141 14.03 13.93 -1.65
CA LEU A 141 14.82 12.70 -1.76
C LEU A 141 13.88 11.50 -1.60
N ASN A 142 13.91 10.60 -2.57
CA ASN A 142 13.10 9.38 -2.53
C ASN A 142 13.76 8.30 -1.66
N ILE A 143 12.96 7.33 -1.26
CA ILE A 143 13.34 6.25 -0.36
C ILE A 143 14.46 5.36 -0.93
N ILE A 144 14.44 5.04 -2.23
CA ILE A 144 15.47 4.20 -2.84
C ILE A 144 16.83 4.91 -2.79
N ASP A 145 16.88 6.18 -3.19
CA ASP A 145 18.09 6.99 -3.11
C ASP A 145 18.56 7.20 -1.66
N LEU A 146 17.64 7.37 -0.70
CA LEU A 146 17.96 7.43 0.73
C LEU A 146 18.75 6.18 1.17
N PHE A 147 18.25 4.98 0.84
CA PHE A 147 18.90 3.73 1.19
C PHE A 147 20.22 3.53 0.43
N LYS A 148 20.30 3.90 -0.85
CA LYS A 148 21.56 3.89 -1.62
C LYS A 148 22.62 4.79 -1.00
N LEU A 149 22.26 6.04 -0.67
CA LEU A 149 23.13 6.99 0.04
C LEU A 149 23.52 6.47 1.43
N GLY A 150 22.63 5.74 2.09
CA GLY A 150 22.89 5.02 3.33
C GLY A 150 23.81 3.80 3.17
N GLY A 151 24.20 3.47 1.94
CA GLY A 151 25.11 2.39 1.57
C GLY A 151 24.46 1.01 1.47
N TYR A 152 23.14 0.94 1.32
CA TYR A 152 22.43 -0.32 1.09
C TYR A 152 22.42 -0.66 -0.40
N LYS A 153 22.38 -1.97 -0.70
CA LYS A 153 21.90 -2.44 -2.01
C LYS A 153 20.39 -2.31 -2.05
N THR A 154 19.84 -1.87 -3.18
CA THR A 154 18.41 -1.56 -3.29
C THR A 154 17.72 -2.34 -4.40
N ALA A 155 16.52 -2.85 -4.09
CA ALA A 155 15.68 -3.52 -5.08
C ALA A 155 14.23 -3.02 -5.07
N TYR A 156 13.58 -3.08 -6.23
CA TYR A 156 12.15 -2.82 -6.40
C TYR A 156 11.50 -3.99 -7.14
N PHE A 157 10.62 -4.71 -6.45
CA PHE A 157 9.86 -5.84 -6.99
C PHE A 157 8.38 -5.46 -7.03
N SER A 158 7.71 -5.67 -8.16
CA SER A 158 6.33 -5.22 -8.31
C SER A 158 5.48 -6.15 -9.17
N ASN A 159 4.23 -6.32 -8.76
CA ASN A 159 3.18 -6.89 -9.62
C ASN A 159 2.22 -5.81 -10.15
N GLN A 160 2.43 -4.53 -9.79
CA GLN A 160 1.74 -3.40 -10.40
C GLN A 160 2.47 -2.90 -11.65
N GLU A 161 1.71 -2.40 -12.62
CA GLU A 161 2.18 -2.04 -13.97
C GLU A 161 3.27 -0.95 -13.99
N LEU A 162 4.28 -1.16 -14.84
CA LEU A 162 5.43 -0.26 -15.07
C LEU A 162 5.07 1.10 -15.71
N ALA A 163 3.97 1.19 -16.45
CA ALA A 163 3.78 2.27 -17.41
C ALA A 163 2.31 2.63 -17.61
N SER A 164 1.69 3.22 -16.58
CA SER A 164 0.47 4.01 -16.75
C SER A 164 0.77 5.48 -16.49
N ILE A 165 -0.13 6.39 -16.89
CA ILE A 165 -0.01 7.80 -16.53
C ILE A 165 0.01 8.01 -15.00
N HIS A 166 -0.50 7.01 -14.26
CA HIS A 166 -0.63 6.97 -12.80
C HIS A 166 0.63 6.47 -12.09
N THR A 167 1.58 5.84 -12.80
CA THR A 167 2.79 5.24 -12.21
C THR A 167 4.08 5.96 -12.57
N ARG A 168 4.04 7.18 -13.14
CA ARG A 168 5.25 7.87 -13.62
C ARG A 168 6.29 8.12 -12.53
N LEU A 169 5.86 8.59 -11.36
CA LEU A 169 6.75 8.86 -10.24
C LEU A 169 7.28 7.57 -9.63
N THR A 170 6.41 6.57 -9.43
CA THR A 170 6.78 5.27 -8.86
C THR A 170 7.74 4.52 -9.77
N THR A 171 7.54 4.57 -11.10
CA THR A 171 8.48 4.05 -12.09
C THR A 171 9.80 4.81 -12.07
N ALA A 172 9.77 6.14 -11.95
CA ALA A 172 11.00 6.93 -11.82
C ALA A 172 11.80 6.53 -10.57
N ILE A 173 11.14 6.29 -9.43
CA ILE A 173 11.77 5.80 -8.20
C ILE A 173 12.29 4.36 -8.37
N ALA A 174 11.49 3.46 -8.95
CA ALA A 174 11.88 2.08 -9.22
C ALA A 174 13.12 2.02 -10.13
N ASN A 175 13.22 2.87 -11.15
CA ASN A 175 14.38 2.93 -12.04
C ASN A 175 15.67 3.40 -11.34
N ARG A 176 15.59 3.92 -10.10
CA ARG A 176 16.77 4.30 -9.32
C ARG A 176 17.35 3.14 -8.50
N ALA A 177 16.60 2.06 -8.32
CA ALA A 177 17.06 0.89 -7.58
C ALA A 177 18.22 0.20 -8.32
N ASP A 178 19.03 -0.56 -7.60
CA ASP A 178 20.11 -1.35 -8.23
C ASP A 178 19.55 -2.52 -9.03
N ILE A 179 18.41 -3.08 -8.58
CA ILE A 179 17.66 -4.12 -9.27
C ILE A 179 16.18 -3.75 -9.29
N THR A 180 15.56 -3.89 -10.44
CA THR A 180 14.13 -3.68 -10.61
C THR A 180 13.53 -4.83 -11.41
N GLN A 181 12.50 -5.48 -10.87
CA GLN A 181 11.83 -6.61 -11.52
C GLN A 181 10.32 -6.49 -11.38
N PHE A 182 9.62 -6.76 -12.48
CA PHE A 182 8.17 -6.81 -12.53
C PHE A 182 7.72 -8.20 -12.95
N LEU A 183 6.67 -8.73 -12.31
CA LEU A 183 6.14 -10.05 -12.68
C LEU A 183 5.56 -10.06 -14.09
N ASP A 184 4.90 -8.97 -14.47
CA ASP A 184 4.39 -8.78 -15.81
C ASP A 184 4.78 -7.38 -16.34
N PRO A 185 5.83 -7.29 -17.18
CA PRO A 185 6.24 -6.01 -17.76
C PRO A 185 5.32 -5.53 -18.90
N PHE A 186 4.31 -6.31 -19.32
CA PHE A 186 3.47 -6.04 -20.50
C PHE A 186 1.98 -6.32 -20.25
N VAL A 187 1.36 -5.76 -19.20
CA VAL A 187 -0.12 -5.75 -19.14
C VAL A 187 -0.64 -4.67 -20.09
N SER A 188 -0.86 -5.06 -21.35
CA SER A 188 -1.80 -4.38 -22.21
C SER A 188 -3.20 -4.51 -21.59
N HIS A 189 -4.10 -3.56 -21.89
CA HIS A 189 -5.50 -3.60 -21.44
C HIS A 189 -6.29 -4.85 -21.91
N ASP A 190 -5.67 -5.77 -22.63
CA ASP A 190 -6.24 -7.07 -22.98
C ASP A 190 -6.11 -8.04 -21.79
N LEU A 191 -7.13 -7.97 -20.93
CA LEU A 191 -7.60 -9.06 -20.09
C LEU A 191 -7.51 -10.39 -20.88
N PHE A 192 -7.12 -11.50 -20.21
CA PHE A 192 -7.28 -12.92 -20.58
C PHE A 192 -6.00 -13.77 -20.73
N LEU A 193 -4.79 -13.22 -20.82
CA LEU A 193 -3.58 -14.06 -20.95
C LEU A 193 -2.56 -13.75 -19.83
N ASN A 194 -2.58 -14.60 -18.79
CA ASN A 194 -1.61 -14.70 -17.69
C ASN A 194 -1.43 -13.48 -16.76
N LYS A 195 -2.41 -13.17 -15.89
CA LYS A 195 -2.11 -12.36 -14.70
C LYS A 195 -1.39 -13.24 -13.66
N ALA A 196 -0.09 -13.02 -13.49
CA ALA A 196 0.65 -13.62 -12.39
C ALA A 196 0.09 -13.11 -11.06
N TYR A 197 -0.21 -14.01 -10.12
CA TYR A 197 -0.56 -13.63 -8.75
C TYR A 197 0.69 -13.14 -8.01
N ASP A 198 0.50 -12.38 -6.92
CA ASP A 198 1.60 -11.81 -6.14
C ASP A 198 2.60 -12.84 -5.59
N GLY A 199 2.20 -14.11 -5.45
CA GLY A 199 3.06 -15.24 -5.14
C GLY A 199 4.25 -15.42 -6.09
N GLY A 200 4.17 -14.92 -7.32
CA GLY A 200 5.33 -14.87 -8.22
C GLY A 200 6.49 -14.02 -7.69
N LEU A 201 6.21 -13.01 -6.85
CA LEU A 201 7.23 -12.11 -6.29
C LEU A 201 8.17 -12.86 -5.33
N LEU A 202 7.75 -14.01 -4.80
CA LEU A 202 8.52 -14.79 -3.85
C LEU A 202 9.88 -15.24 -4.41
N GLU A 203 9.97 -15.52 -5.71
CA GLU A 203 11.24 -15.91 -6.33
C GLU A 203 12.24 -14.73 -6.32
N PHE A 204 11.78 -13.51 -6.63
CA PHE A 204 12.62 -12.31 -6.54
C PHE A 204 13.07 -12.03 -5.10
N VAL A 205 12.14 -12.15 -4.15
CA VAL A 205 12.42 -11.95 -2.72
C VAL A 205 13.42 -13.00 -2.21
N LYS A 206 13.29 -14.26 -2.61
CA LYS A 206 14.18 -15.36 -2.21
C LYS A 206 15.60 -15.18 -2.73
N GLU A 207 15.77 -14.75 -3.98
CA GLU A 207 17.09 -14.44 -4.52
C GLU A 207 17.70 -13.21 -3.84
N TRP A 208 16.90 -12.18 -3.60
CA TRP A 208 17.34 -10.96 -2.92
C TRP A 208 17.76 -11.17 -1.47
N ALA A 209 17.10 -12.10 -0.75
CA ALA A 209 17.42 -12.42 0.65
C ALA A 209 18.86 -12.95 0.86
N LYS A 210 19.58 -13.28 -0.22
CA LYS A 210 21.00 -13.65 -0.19
C LYS A 210 21.94 -12.45 -0.09
N ILE A 211 21.44 -11.23 -0.34
CA ILE A 211 22.22 -9.99 -0.37
C ILE A 211 22.16 -9.31 1.00
N GLU A 212 23.31 -9.18 1.65
CA GLU A 212 23.48 -8.48 2.93
C GLU A 212 23.47 -6.96 2.75
N ASN A 213 23.11 -6.23 3.81
CA ASN A 213 22.95 -4.76 3.81
C ASN A 213 22.02 -4.31 2.67
N SER A 214 20.84 -4.92 2.60
CA SER A 214 19.88 -4.73 1.53
C SER A 214 18.59 -4.05 2.00
N PHE A 215 18.03 -3.24 1.10
CA PHE A 215 16.70 -2.68 1.18
C PHE A 215 15.90 -3.10 -0.05
N SER A 216 14.69 -3.62 0.13
CA SER A 216 13.78 -3.88 -0.99
C SER A 216 12.40 -3.29 -0.75
N ILE A 217 11.79 -2.87 -1.85
CA ILE A 217 10.34 -2.64 -1.92
C ILE A 217 9.71 -3.83 -2.64
N VAL A 218 8.63 -4.37 -2.07
CA VAL A 218 7.78 -5.40 -2.67
C VAL A 218 6.38 -4.80 -2.81
N HIS A 219 6.00 -4.45 -4.03
CA HIS A 219 4.73 -3.76 -4.32
C HIS A 219 3.70 -4.74 -4.88
N LEU A 220 2.63 -4.95 -4.11
CA LEU A 220 1.63 -5.98 -4.37
C LEU A 220 0.50 -5.46 -5.27
N MET A 221 -0.14 -6.37 -6.00
CA MET A 221 -1.47 -6.13 -6.57
C MET A 221 -2.56 -6.26 -5.48
N GLY A 222 -2.27 -6.98 -4.40
CA GLY A 222 -3.02 -6.99 -3.15
C GLY A 222 -4.51 -7.25 -3.36
N SER A 223 -5.35 -6.38 -2.80
CA SER A 223 -6.81 -6.45 -2.90
C SER A 223 -7.39 -5.46 -3.91
N HIS A 224 -6.64 -5.12 -4.98
CA HIS A 224 -7.14 -4.26 -6.06
C HIS A 224 -8.40 -4.82 -6.72
N PHE A 225 -9.28 -3.91 -7.20
CA PHE A 225 -10.60 -4.24 -7.75
C PHE A 225 -10.59 -5.40 -8.77
N SER A 226 -11.73 -6.09 -8.88
CA SER A 226 -11.83 -7.46 -9.45
C SER A 226 -11.15 -8.49 -8.54
N TYR A 227 -11.50 -8.47 -7.25
CA TYR A 227 -10.87 -9.20 -6.16
C TYR A 227 -10.69 -10.70 -6.45
N LYS A 228 -11.63 -11.30 -7.19
CA LYS A 228 -11.57 -12.71 -7.64
C LYS A 228 -10.28 -13.07 -8.38
N ASN A 229 -9.69 -12.10 -9.07
CA ASN A 229 -8.49 -12.26 -9.88
C ASN A 229 -7.21 -11.96 -9.08
N ARG A 230 -7.29 -11.80 -7.75
CA ARG A 230 -6.15 -11.49 -6.88
C ARG A 230 -5.53 -12.71 -6.22
N TYR A 231 -6.24 -13.82 -6.22
CA TYR A 231 -5.84 -15.03 -5.51
C TYR A 231 -6.14 -16.27 -6.35
N PRO A 232 -5.30 -17.33 -6.28
CA PRO A 232 -5.56 -18.56 -7.00
C PRO A 232 -6.67 -19.38 -6.33
N LYS A 233 -7.20 -20.38 -7.04
CA LYS A 233 -8.40 -21.12 -6.64
C LYS A 233 -8.29 -21.77 -5.25
N GLU A 234 -7.10 -22.19 -4.86
CA GLU A 234 -6.81 -22.77 -3.54
C GLU A 234 -6.99 -21.78 -2.37
N PHE A 235 -7.04 -20.47 -2.63
CA PHE A 235 -7.37 -19.44 -1.64
C PHE A 235 -8.85 -19.01 -1.67
N GLU A 236 -9.72 -19.75 -2.38
CA GLU A 236 -11.18 -19.65 -2.23
C GLU A 236 -11.66 -20.24 -0.90
N TYR A 237 -11.19 -19.69 0.21
CA TYR A 237 -11.43 -20.24 1.55
C TYR A 237 -12.81 -19.84 2.09
N PHE A 238 -13.15 -18.56 2.03
CA PHE A 238 -14.45 -18.05 2.42
C PHE A 238 -15.49 -18.22 1.32
N LYS A 239 -16.72 -18.48 1.75
CA LYS A 239 -17.92 -18.59 0.92
C LYS A 239 -18.89 -17.46 1.20
N THR A 240 -19.83 -17.25 0.30
CA THR A 240 -20.84 -16.18 0.37
C THR A 240 -21.66 -16.27 1.66
N GLU A 241 -21.90 -17.49 2.18
CA GLU A 241 -22.62 -17.72 3.44
C GLU A 241 -21.84 -17.24 4.69
N ASN A 242 -20.50 -17.14 4.60
CA ASN A 242 -19.67 -16.64 5.69
C ASN A 242 -19.82 -15.12 5.87
N ILE A 243 -20.21 -14.39 4.82
CA ILE A 243 -20.23 -12.93 4.82
C ILE A 243 -21.38 -12.38 5.67
N LYS A 244 -20.98 -11.66 6.72
CA LYS A 244 -21.85 -11.00 7.69
C LYS A 244 -21.47 -9.52 7.81
N MET A 245 -22.25 -8.67 7.15
CA MET A 245 -22.13 -7.21 7.27
C MET A 245 -23.13 -6.66 8.30
N PRO A 246 -22.84 -5.51 8.93
CA PRO A 246 -23.74 -4.86 9.87
C PRO A 246 -24.97 -4.21 9.21
N PHE A 247 -25.10 -4.33 7.89
CA PHE A 247 -26.22 -3.82 7.08
C PHE A 247 -26.73 -4.91 6.13
N LYS A 248 -27.93 -4.70 5.59
CA LYS A 248 -28.54 -5.62 4.62
C LYS A 248 -27.72 -5.63 3.32
N THR A 249 -27.30 -6.82 2.92
CA THR A 249 -26.57 -7.08 1.67
C THR A 249 -27.34 -8.01 0.75
N THR A 250 -27.24 -7.77 -0.55
CA THR A 250 -27.72 -8.69 -1.61
C THR A 250 -26.74 -9.86 -1.78
N LEU A 251 -27.17 -10.93 -2.45
CA LEU A 251 -26.30 -12.07 -2.74
C LEU A 251 -25.05 -11.64 -3.54
N LYS A 252 -25.25 -10.78 -4.55
CA LYS A 252 -24.17 -10.23 -5.38
C LYS A 252 -23.17 -9.40 -4.57
N GLU A 253 -23.64 -8.57 -3.66
CA GLU A 253 -22.75 -7.79 -2.77
C GLU A 253 -21.92 -8.73 -1.88
N LYS A 254 -22.54 -9.80 -1.33
CA LYS A 254 -21.81 -10.79 -0.55
C LYS A 254 -20.79 -11.57 -1.37
N GLU A 255 -21.05 -11.88 -2.62
CA GLU A 255 -20.08 -12.55 -3.51
C GLU A 255 -18.84 -11.67 -3.71
N ILE A 256 -19.04 -10.37 -3.95
CA ILE A 256 -17.94 -9.39 -4.11
C ILE A 256 -17.13 -9.27 -2.81
N ILE A 257 -17.81 -9.12 -1.66
CA ILE A 257 -17.14 -9.04 -0.36
C ILE A 257 -16.38 -10.34 -0.08
N LYS A 258 -16.96 -11.50 -0.38
CA LYS A 258 -16.27 -12.79 -0.24
C LYS A 258 -14.98 -12.86 -1.08
N ASP A 259 -15.02 -12.37 -2.31
CA ASP A 259 -13.82 -12.30 -3.14
C ASP A 259 -12.76 -11.36 -2.53
N TYR A 260 -13.16 -10.25 -1.91
CA TYR A 260 -12.26 -9.36 -1.18
C TYR A 260 -11.65 -10.02 0.07
N GLU A 261 -12.45 -10.72 0.88
CA GLU A 261 -11.93 -11.41 2.08
C GLU A 261 -10.92 -12.51 1.70
N ASN A 262 -11.13 -13.20 0.57
CA ASN A 262 -10.18 -14.19 0.05
C ASN A 262 -8.88 -13.56 -0.50
N SER A 263 -8.93 -12.35 -1.06
CA SER A 263 -7.69 -11.65 -1.48
C SER A 263 -6.84 -11.21 -0.28
N LEU A 264 -7.48 -10.81 0.82
CA LEU A 264 -6.78 -10.56 2.09
C LEU A 264 -6.14 -11.84 2.65
N PHE A 265 -6.87 -12.96 2.63
CA PHE A 265 -6.35 -14.26 3.07
C PHE A 265 -5.15 -14.73 2.26
N TYR A 266 -5.15 -14.50 0.94
CA TYR A 266 -3.99 -14.77 0.11
C TYR A 266 -2.80 -13.85 0.42
N THR A 267 -3.07 -12.57 0.70
CA THR A 267 -2.03 -11.61 1.10
C THR A 267 -1.38 -12.01 2.44
N ASP A 268 -2.15 -12.53 3.39
CA ASP A 268 -1.63 -13.06 4.67
C ASP A 268 -0.62 -14.21 4.46
N ASP A 269 -0.96 -15.17 3.60
CA ASP A 269 -0.06 -16.27 3.24
C ASP A 269 1.22 -15.79 2.54
N LEU A 270 1.10 -14.84 1.61
CA LEU A 270 2.25 -14.25 0.94
C LEU A 270 3.20 -13.58 1.95
N LEU A 271 2.67 -12.75 2.85
CA LEU A 271 3.45 -12.04 3.85
C LEU A 271 4.12 -12.99 4.84
N TYR A 272 3.43 -14.08 5.23
CA TYR A 272 4.03 -15.14 6.02
C TYR A 272 5.17 -15.85 5.28
N LYS A 273 5.01 -16.15 3.99
CA LYS A 273 6.09 -16.73 3.17
C LYS A 273 7.29 -15.79 3.03
N ILE A 274 7.06 -14.49 2.88
CA ILE A 274 8.14 -13.48 2.92
C ILE A 274 8.85 -13.53 4.28
N PHE A 275 8.12 -13.55 5.40
CA PHE A 275 8.72 -13.71 6.72
C PHE A 275 9.58 -14.99 6.82
N LYS A 276 9.06 -16.13 6.35
CA LYS A 276 9.78 -17.42 6.36
C LYS A 276 11.06 -17.41 5.51
N ILE A 277 11.12 -16.65 4.42
CA ILE A 277 12.36 -16.49 3.63
C ILE A 277 13.47 -15.84 4.48
N TYR A 278 13.11 -14.95 5.40
CA TYR A 278 14.05 -14.21 6.23
C TYR A 278 14.19 -14.75 7.66
N GLU A 279 13.47 -15.80 8.06
CA GLU A 279 13.33 -16.17 9.48
C GLU A 279 14.66 -16.40 10.21
N ASP A 280 15.63 -16.99 9.52
CA ASP A 280 16.97 -17.28 10.03
C ASP A 280 17.97 -16.12 9.82
N LYS A 281 17.50 -14.93 9.42
CA LYS A 281 18.32 -13.74 9.13
C LYS A 281 18.03 -12.63 10.12
N GLU A 282 18.92 -11.64 10.22
CA GLU A 282 18.63 -10.40 10.95
C GLU A 282 17.82 -9.47 10.04
N ALA A 283 16.51 -9.65 10.02
CA ALA A 283 15.61 -8.91 9.14
C ALA A 283 14.45 -8.23 9.88
N ILE A 284 14.08 -7.07 9.35
CA ILE A 284 12.85 -6.34 9.64
C ILE A 284 12.02 -6.23 8.35
N ILE A 285 10.76 -6.64 8.42
CA ILE A 285 9.82 -6.58 7.30
C ILE A 285 8.66 -5.67 7.72
N ILE A 286 8.43 -4.62 6.96
CA ILE A 286 7.41 -3.61 7.22
C ILE A 286 6.31 -3.78 6.19
N TYR A 287 5.06 -3.95 6.62
CA TYR A 287 3.91 -4.00 5.72
C TYR A 287 2.93 -2.88 6.03
N LEU A 288 2.47 -2.19 4.98
CA LEU A 288 1.28 -1.35 5.03
C LEU A 288 0.50 -1.45 3.73
N SER A 289 -0.80 -1.19 3.77
CA SER A 289 -1.57 -0.89 2.55
C SER A 289 -1.37 0.55 2.14
N ASP A 290 -1.42 0.83 0.85
CA ASP A 290 -1.44 2.20 0.33
C ASP A 290 -2.71 2.95 0.76
N HIS A 291 -3.89 2.35 0.60
CA HIS A 291 -5.19 2.81 1.06
C HIS A 291 -6.12 1.62 1.40
N GLY A 292 -7.29 1.93 1.97
CA GLY A 292 -8.38 0.98 2.19
C GLY A 292 -9.35 0.94 1.01
N GLU A 293 -10.47 0.24 1.16
CA GLU A 293 -11.45 0.03 0.10
C GLU A 293 -12.85 -0.02 0.73
N SER A 294 -13.83 0.75 0.26
CA SER A 294 -15.21 0.63 0.79
C SER A 294 -15.87 -0.61 0.21
N LEU A 295 -16.39 -1.48 1.06
CA LEU A 295 -17.17 -2.68 0.78
C LEU A 295 -18.64 -2.45 1.15
N TYR A 296 -19.20 -1.35 0.63
CA TYR A 296 -20.57 -0.88 0.84
C TYR A 296 -20.88 -0.29 2.23
N GLU A 297 -19.91 -0.18 3.15
CA GLU A 297 -20.15 0.38 4.48
C GLU A 297 -20.47 1.87 4.48
N TYR A 298 -20.00 2.61 3.47
CA TYR A 298 -20.27 4.03 3.34
C TYR A 298 -21.24 4.32 2.20
N LYS A 299 -22.50 4.63 2.55
CA LYS A 299 -23.59 5.01 1.63
C LYS A 299 -23.82 3.99 0.51
N GLY A 300 -23.57 2.72 0.80
CA GLY A 300 -23.68 1.63 -0.18
C GLY A 300 -22.69 1.73 -1.34
N VAL A 301 -21.56 2.42 -1.19
CA VAL A 301 -20.55 2.57 -2.24
C VAL A 301 -19.50 1.46 -2.14
N LEU A 302 -19.23 0.82 -3.28
CA LEU A 302 -18.07 -0.06 -3.47
C LEU A 302 -16.90 0.76 -4.04
N GLY A 303 -15.71 0.50 -3.54
CA GLY A 303 -14.46 1.08 -4.04
C GLY A 303 -13.95 2.25 -3.20
N HIS A 304 -12.94 2.94 -3.70
CA HIS A 304 -12.21 3.98 -2.96
C HIS A 304 -12.52 5.42 -3.40
N PHE A 305 -13.54 5.65 -4.23
CA PHE A 305 -13.91 6.99 -4.71
C PHE A 305 -14.77 7.80 -3.72
N VAL A 306 -14.62 7.55 -2.42
CA VAL A 306 -15.37 8.20 -1.34
C VAL A 306 -14.42 8.82 -0.33
N THR A 307 -14.92 9.78 0.45
CA THR A 307 -14.20 10.32 1.61
C THR A 307 -14.85 9.71 2.85
N SER A 308 -14.28 8.60 3.33
CA SER A 308 -14.77 7.87 4.50
C SER A 308 -13.61 7.23 5.27
N ARG A 309 -13.86 6.84 6.52
CA ARG A 309 -12.85 6.11 7.32
C ARG A 309 -12.46 4.76 6.71
N PHE A 310 -13.36 4.11 5.97
CA PHE A 310 -13.17 2.77 5.41
C PHE A 310 -12.05 2.73 4.36
N VAL A 311 -11.92 3.80 3.57
CA VAL A 311 -10.86 3.94 2.57
C VAL A 311 -9.58 4.58 3.12
N ALA A 312 -9.65 5.20 4.31
CA ALA A 312 -8.50 5.82 4.97
C ALA A 312 -7.78 4.82 5.89
N GLU A 313 -8.49 3.94 6.59
CA GLU A 313 -7.95 3.04 7.60
C GLU A 313 -7.23 1.84 6.99
N ILE A 314 -5.90 1.84 7.09
CA ILE A 314 -5.02 0.82 6.52
C ILE A 314 -4.40 -0.06 7.60
N PRO A 315 -4.11 -1.34 7.30
CA PRO A 315 -3.24 -2.13 8.13
C PRO A 315 -1.81 -1.61 8.04
N PHE A 316 -1.12 -1.57 9.17
CA PHE A 316 0.31 -1.28 9.26
C PHE A 316 0.93 -2.16 10.36
N TYR A 317 1.91 -2.97 10.01
CA TYR A 317 2.61 -3.79 11.00
C TYR A 317 4.05 -4.07 10.62
N ILE A 318 4.85 -4.35 11.64
CA ILE A 318 6.26 -4.68 11.51
C ILE A 318 6.47 -6.12 11.98
N MET A 319 7.03 -6.94 11.09
CA MET A 319 7.47 -8.30 11.40
C MET A 319 8.96 -8.32 11.68
N LEU A 320 9.34 -8.97 12.78
CA LEU A 320 10.69 -9.01 13.32
C LEU A 320 11.15 -10.45 13.45
N THR A 321 12.24 -10.79 12.79
CA THR A 321 12.93 -12.07 12.97
C THR A 321 13.53 -12.17 14.37
N ASP A 322 13.77 -13.39 14.87
CA ASP A 322 14.33 -13.57 16.20
C ASP A 322 15.74 -13.00 16.33
N LYS A 323 16.58 -13.13 15.28
CA LYS A 323 17.90 -12.50 15.25
C LYS A 323 17.82 -10.97 15.29
N PHE A 324 16.85 -10.36 14.59
CA PHE A 324 16.63 -8.91 14.68
C PHE A 324 16.26 -8.48 16.10
N LYS A 325 15.33 -9.20 16.75
CA LYS A 325 14.94 -8.90 18.14
C LYS A 325 16.11 -9.01 19.11
N GLN A 326 16.95 -10.03 18.95
CA GLN A 326 18.14 -10.24 19.79
C GLN A 326 19.17 -9.11 19.64
N ASN A 327 19.43 -8.67 18.41
CA ASN A 327 20.50 -7.72 18.09
C ASN A 327 20.10 -6.24 18.17
N ASN A 328 18.79 -5.93 18.28
CA ASN A 328 18.26 -4.56 18.22
C ASN A 328 17.20 -4.28 19.29
N LYS A 329 17.43 -4.75 20.53
CA LYS A 329 16.47 -4.65 21.66
C LYS A 329 15.89 -3.26 21.87
N ASP A 330 16.74 -2.22 21.86
CA ASP A 330 16.30 -0.83 22.06
C ASP A 330 15.33 -0.37 20.95
N LEU A 331 15.57 -0.78 19.70
CA LEU A 331 14.70 -0.47 18.58
C LEU A 331 13.36 -1.22 18.70
N VAL A 332 13.38 -2.49 19.12
CA VAL A 332 12.15 -3.26 19.39
C VAL A 332 11.31 -2.61 20.48
N GLU A 333 11.93 -2.13 21.55
CA GLU A 333 11.23 -1.43 22.63
C GLU A 333 10.56 -0.14 22.12
N LYS A 334 11.25 0.63 21.26
CA LYS A 334 10.66 1.83 20.63
C LYS A 334 9.48 1.49 19.73
N ILE A 335 9.58 0.42 18.93
CA ILE A 335 8.47 -0.05 18.09
C ILE A 335 7.26 -0.44 18.96
N LEU A 336 7.49 -1.19 20.05
CA LEU A 336 6.43 -1.58 20.97
C LEU A 336 5.74 -0.37 21.63
N LYS A 337 6.51 0.66 22.03
CA LYS A 337 5.96 1.90 22.62
C LYS A 337 5.17 2.74 21.61
N ALA A 338 5.50 2.64 20.32
CA ALA A 338 4.90 3.45 19.27
C ALA A 338 3.62 2.86 18.66
N LYS A 339 3.35 1.56 18.87
CA LYS A 339 2.34 0.80 18.13
C LYS A 339 0.92 1.38 18.20
N ASP A 340 0.57 2.09 19.27
CA ASP A 340 -0.79 2.64 19.45
C ASP A 340 -0.88 4.15 19.14
N ARG A 341 0.18 4.75 18.59
CA ARG A 341 0.20 6.18 18.22
C ARG A 341 -0.59 6.44 16.93
N PRO A 342 -1.29 7.59 16.81
CA PRO A 342 -1.92 7.99 15.57
C PRO A 342 -0.84 8.27 14.52
N PHE A 343 -0.94 7.63 13.36
CA PHE A 343 0.04 7.71 12.31
C PHE A 343 -0.62 7.88 10.94
N MET A 344 0.03 8.61 10.04
CA MET A 344 -0.35 8.72 8.64
C MET A 344 0.83 8.26 7.79
N SER A 345 0.56 7.43 6.78
CA SER A 345 1.62 6.68 6.07
C SER A 345 2.61 7.55 5.29
N ASP A 346 2.27 8.80 4.99
CA ASP A 346 3.16 9.75 4.32
C ASP A 346 4.46 10.02 5.09
N ASP A 347 4.46 9.88 6.43
CA ASP A 347 5.64 10.10 7.25
C ASP A 347 6.53 8.84 7.40
N LEU A 348 6.22 7.73 6.73
CA LEU A 348 6.92 6.44 6.90
C LEU A 348 8.42 6.51 6.64
N ILE A 349 8.86 7.33 5.68
CA ILE A 349 10.28 7.46 5.35
C ILE A 349 11.12 7.95 6.53
N HIS A 350 10.55 8.77 7.43
CA HIS A 350 11.24 9.23 8.64
C HIS A 350 11.51 8.06 9.58
N THR A 351 10.48 7.23 9.77
CA THR A 351 10.57 5.99 10.56
C THR A 351 11.59 5.02 9.97
N LEU A 352 11.60 4.83 8.64
CA LEU A 352 12.55 3.94 7.96
C LEU A 352 13.99 4.48 8.00
N SER A 353 14.19 5.80 7.87
CA SER A 353 15.50 6.44 8.05
C SER A 353 16.05 6.17 9.45
N TYR A 354 15.19 6.26 10.48
CA TYR A 354 15.55 5.97 11.86
C TYR A 354 15.91 4.49 12.06
N ILE A 355 15.06 3.56 11.61
CA ILE A 355 15.28 2.11 11.66
C ILE A 355 16.61 1.72 11.00
N ALA A 356 16.90 2.30 9.84
CA ALA A 356 18.11 2.01 9.07
C ALA A 356 19.37 2.68 9.61
N ASN A 357 19.26 3.47 10.69
CA ASN A 357 20.30 4.34 11.25
C ASN A 357 20.91 5.31 10.22
N ILE A 358 20.12 5.74 9.23
CA ILE A 358 20.55 6.70 8.21
C ILE A 358 20.32 8.11 8.74
N LYS A 359 21.42 8.85 8.96
CA LYS A 359 21.42 10.24 9.40
C LYS A 359 21.44 11.15 8.17
N ILE A 360 20.42 11.99 8.07
CA ILE A 360 20.20 12.91 6.96
C ILE A 360 19.52 14.18 7.46
N LYS A 361 19.79 15.31 6.80
CA LYS A 361 19.25 16.63 7.21
C LYS A 361 17.71 16.73 7.11
N ASP A 362 17.08 15.92 6.27
CA ASP A 362 15.63 15.96 6.04
C ASP A 362 14.85 15.16 7.09
N TYR A 363 15.53 14.34 7.88
CA TYR A 363 14.90 13.56 8.93
C TYR A 363 14.30 14.49 10.00
N GLN A 364 13.01 14.34 10.27
CA GLN A 364 12.28 15.10 11.27
C GLN A 364 11.77 14.17 12.36
N LYS A 365 12.27 14.38 13.58
CA LYS A 365 11.85 13.60 14.76
C LYS A 365 10.36 13.73 15.08
N SER A 366 9.73 14.83 14.70
CA SER A 366 8.29 15.06 14.88
C SER A 366 7.41 14.20 13.96
N LYS A 367 7.99 13.60 12.92
CA LYS A 367 7.32 12.76 11.92
C LYS A 367 7.69 11.27 12.03
N ASP A 368 8.78 10.94 12.73
CA ASP A 368 9.13 9.55 13.06
C ASP A 368 8.22 9.00 14.16
N VAL A 369 7.39 8.00 13.86
CA VAL A 369 6.46 7.41 14.84
C VAL A 369 7.19 6.74 16.02
N LEU A 370 8.48 6.40 15.88
CA LEU A 370 9.31 5.80 16.93
C LEU A 370 10.04 6.82 17.82
N SER A 371 10.02 8.09 17.43
CA SER A 371 10.68 9.18 18.15
C SER A 371 9.89 9.58 19.40
N GLU A 372 10.58 9.96 20.47
CA GLU A 372 9.94 10.52 21.67
C GLU A 372 9.37 11.94 21.41
N GLU A 373 9.89 12.62 20.38
CA GLU A 373 9.45 13.95 19.94
C GLU A 373 8.37 13.87 18.84
N PHE A 374 7.81 12.68 18.57
CA PHE A 374 6.75 12.49 17.58
C PHE A 374 5.54 13.39 17.88
N ASN A 375 5.01 14.05 16.86
CA ASN A 375 3.88 14.96 17.02
C ASN A 375 2.55 14.19 17.07
N LEU A 376 2.11 13.86 18.28
CA LEU A 376 0.82 13.19 18.54
C LEU A 376 -0.40 14.05 18.15
N GLU A 377 -0.23 15.37 18.05
CA GLU A 377 -1.30 16.33 17.74
C GLU A 377 -1.38 16.68 16.24
N ARG A 378 -0.63 15.97 15.39
CA ARG A 378 -0.69 16.18 13.94
C ARG A 378 -2.11 15.87 13.45
N LYS A 379 -2.80 16.89 12.92
CA LYS A 379 -4.04 16.68 12.17
C LYS A 379 -3.80 15.78 10.97
N ARG A 380 -4.58 14.70 10.87
CA ARG A 380 -4.49 13.73 9.78
C ARG A 380 -5.56 14.06 8.75
N ILE A 381 -5.26 15.01 7.86
CA ILE A 381 -6.20 15.48 6.85
C ILE A 381 -6.25 14.46 5.69
N PHE A 382 -7.37 13.77 5.57
CA PHE A 382 -7.59 12.80 4.51
C PHE A 382 -8.03 13.49 3.21
N LYS A 383 -7.41 13.12 2.09
CA LYS A 383 -7.63 13.67 0.74
C LYS A 383 -7.46 15.19 0.63
N GLN A 384 -6.79 15.84 1.58
CA GLN A 384 -6.77 17.31 1.71
C GLN A 384 -8.17 17.93 1.82
N GLU A 385 -9.17 17.15 2.23
CA GLU A 385 -10.57 17.54 2.30
C GLU A 385 -11.08 17.62 3.73
N LYS A 386 -10.79 16.58 4.55
CA LYS A 386 -11.43 16.42 5.87
C LYS A 386 -10.47 15.86 6.91
N ASP A 387 -10.59 16.33 8.15
CA ASP A 387 -9.85 15.78 9.28
C ASP A 387 -10.34 14.35 9.59
N TYR A 388 -9.42 13.38 9.66
CA TYR A 388 -9.77 11.99 9.92
C TYR A 388 -10.48 11.81 11.26
N GLU A 389 -10.22 12.65 12.27
CA GLU A 389 -10.94 12.52 13.54
C GLU A 389 -12.46 12.77 13.39
N GLU A 390 -12.89 13.54 12.39
CA GLU A 390 -14.30 13.70 12.01
C GLU A 390 -14.85 12.52 11.19
N LEU A 391 -13.98 11.67 10.63
CA LEU A 391 -14.32 10.47 9.87
C LEU A 391 -14.36 9.23 10.77
N ARG A 392 -13.52 9.18 11.81
CA ARG A 392 -13.33 8.01 12.68
C ARG A 392 -14.61 7.53 13.37
N THR A 393 -15.55 8.43 13.61
CA THR A 393 -16.86 8.11 14.22
C THR A 393 -17.91 7.63 13.22
N GLU A 394 -17.60 7.58 11.93
CA GLU A 394 -18.52 7.07 10.91
C GLU A 394 -18.87 5.60 11.22
N LEU A 395 -20.17 5.34 11.30
CA LEU A 395 -20.71 4.00 11.39
C LEU A 395 -20.97 3.48 9.98
N PRO A 396 -20.95 2.15 9.77
CA PRO A 396 -21.45 1.55 8.55
C PRO A 396 -22.91 1.95 8.33
N VAL A 397 -23.18 2.77 7.33
CA VAL A 397 -24.51 3.28 6.98
C VAL A 397 -24.68 3.12 5.48
N ARG A 398 -25.68 2.33 5.11
CA ARG A 398 -26.11 2.16 3.72
C ARG A 398 -27.04 3.29 3.31
#